data_AF-A0A2M9MS85-F1
#
_entry.id   AF-A0A2M9MS85-F1
#
_cell.length_a   1.000
_cell.length_b   1.000
_cell.length_c   1.000
_cell.angle_alpha   90.00
_cell.angle_beta   90.00
_cell.angle_gamma   90.00
#
_symmetry.space_group_name_H-M   'P 1'
#
loop_
_entity.id
_entity.type
_entity.pdbx_description
1 polymer ?
#
loop_
_entity_poly.entity_id
_entity_poly.type
_entity_poly.pdbx_seq_one_letter_code
_entity_poly.pdbx_strand_id
1 'polypeptide(L)'
;MHCYEHGRIGRYEVKEPLILGHELAGVVVRTGEKVRNVSARDRVAVEPGVTCGRCSYCKSGRYNLCPDVVFMATPPVDGAWTEYVAVRSDFLFRLPDEMSFEEGALVDAELDIYGVFRYANTYPAAIQMLQNKGSRIRDIITHEFSLDQIEEAIELARTQRDTSVKVMIYPHQNA
;
A
#
# COMPACT_ATOMS: atom_id res chain seq x y z
N MET A 1 6.28 13.38 -13.38
CA MET A 1 5.41 14.35 -12.66
C MET A 1 4.92 15.43 -13.62
N HIS A 2 3.65 15.38 -14.05
CA HIS A 2 3.14 16.15 -15.21
C HIS A 2 3.38 17.67 -15.13
N CYS A 3 2.96 18.31 -14.04
CA CYS A 3 3.09 19.77 -13.88
C CYS A 3 4.56 20.24 -13.82
N TYR A 4 5.48 19.41 -13.32
CA TYR A 4 6.91 19.71 -13.25
C TYR A 4 7.60 19.51 -14.61
N GLU A 5 7.33 18.40 -15.29
CA GLU A 5 8.01 18.03 -16.54
C GLU A 5 7.47 18.75 -17.76
N HIS A 6 6.17 19.05 -17.78
CA HIS A 6 5.48 19.55 -18.97
C HIS A 6 4.78 20.90 -18.75
N GLY A 7 4.78 21.43 -17.52
CA GLY A 7 4.06 22.66 -17.18
C GLY A 7 2.54 22.54 -17.28
N ARG A 8 1.99 21.32 -17.43
CA ARG A 8 0.55 21.09 -17.55
C ARG A 8 0.13 19.64 -17.26
N ILE A 9 -1.15 19.48 -16.93
CA ILE A 9 -1.85 18.19 -16.88
C ILE A 9 -3.20 18.32 -17.58
N GLY A 10 -3.37 17.65 -18.72
CA GLY A 10 -4.56 17.81 -19.57
C GLY A 10 -4.79 19.27 -19.97
N ARG A 11 -5.92 19.85 -19.50
CA ARG A 11 -6.31 21.24 -19.74
C ARG A 11 -5.76 22.24 -18.70
N TYR A 12 -5.15 21.75 -17.62
CA TYR A 12 -4.65 22.59 -16.53
C TYR A 12 -3.20 22.97 -16.81
N GLU A 13 -2.95 24.26 -16.99
CA GLU A 13 -1.64 24.83 -17.32
C GLU A 13 -1.10 25.60 -16.11
N VAL A 14 0.19 25.42 -15.81
CA VAL A 14 0.88 26.12 -14.72
C VAL A 14 1.21 27.54 -15.19
N LYS A 15 0.41 28.52 -14.77
CA LYS A 15 0.58 29.94 -15.13
C LYS A 15 1.20 30.79 -14.02
N GLU A 16 1.20 30.27 -12.81
CA GLU A 16 1.71 30.91 -11.59
C GLU A 16 2.51 29.85 -10.80
N PRO A 17 3.34 30.24 -9.81
CA PRO A 17 4.03 29.29 -8.96
C PRO A 17 3.05 28.28 -8.35
N LEU A 18 3.43 27.00 -8.37
CA LEU A 18 2.60 25.90 -7.92
C LEU A 18 3.40 25.02 -6.96
N ILE A 19 2.88 24.81 -5.75
CA ILE A 19 3.37 23.78 -4.84
C ILE A 19 2.88 22.42 -5.35
N LEU A 20 3.76 21.43 -5.42
CA LEU A 20 3.42 20.08 -5.88
C LEU A 20 3.09 19.15 -4.71
N GLY A 21 2.80 17.89 -5.02
CA GLY A 21 2.51 16.83 -4.05
C GLY A 21 1.02 16.70 -3.72
N HIS A 22 0.52 15.47 -3.71
CA HIS A 22 -0.85 15.12 -3.29
C HIS A 22 -0.91 13.80 -2.52
N GLU A 23 0.21 13.09 -2.41
CA GLU A 23 0.38 11.91 -1.56
C GLU A 23 0.96 12.36 -0.21
N LEU A 24 0.11 12.41 0.84
CA LEU A 24 0.51 12.96 2.13
C LEU A 24 -0.20 12.31 3.30
N ALA A 25 0.55 12.21 4.39
CA ALA A 25 0.04 11.91 5.73
C ALA A 25 0.73 12.83 6.74
N GLY A 26 0.08 13.03 7.90
CA GLY A 26 0.64 13.91 8.92
C GLY A 26 -0.20 13.95 10.19
N VAL A 27 0.00 15.01 10.96
CA VAL A 27 -0.68 15.22 12.25
C VAL A 27 -1.60 16.43 12.15
N VAL A 28 -2.83 16.28 12.60
CA VAL A 28 -3.76 17.40 12.72
C VAL A 28 -3.24 18.36 13.79
N VAL A 29 -2.88 19.58 13.39
CA VAL A 29 -2.39 20.61 14.33
C VAL A 29 -3.51 21.50 14.87
N ARG A 30 -4.57 21.72 14.08
CA ARG A 30 -5.74 22.52 14.45
C ARG A 30 -6.95 22.09 13.63
N THR A 31 -8.14 22.21 14.20
CA THR A 31 -9.41 21.99 13.51
C THR A 31 -10.27 23.24 13.51
N GLY A 32 -11.20 23.34 12.56
CA GLY A 32 -12.23 24.38 12.56
C GLY A 32 -13.32 24.07 13.60
N GLU A 33 -14.05 25.09 14.04
CA GLU A 33 -15.04 24.98 15.14
C GLU A 33 -16.15 23.93 14.90
N LYS A 34 -16.48 23.68 13.62
CA LYS A 34 -17.52 22.74 13.19
C LYS A 34 -17.01 21.31 12.94
N VAL A 35 -15.71 21.09 13.01
CA VAL A 35 -15.11 19.76 12.80
C VAL A 35 -15.39 18.88 14.02
N ARG A 36 -15.76 17.62 13.77
CA ARG A 36 -16.14 16.64 14.80
C ARG A 36 -15.52 15.26 14.61
N ASN A 37 -15.00 14.94 13.42
CA ASN A 37 -14.51 13.62 13.07
C ASN A 37 -13.00 13.42 13.33
N VAL A 38 -12.25 14.50 13.51
CA VAL A 38 -10.83 14.51 13.86
C VAL A 38 -10.55 15.60 14.90
N SER A 39 -9.46 15.45 15.64
CA SER A 39 -8.98 16.39 16.65
C SER A 39 -7.49 16.66 16.50
N ALA A 40 -7.01 17.72 17.16
CA ALA A 40 -5.57 17.97 17.21
C ALA A 40 -4.83 16.74 17.78
N ARG A 41 -3.65 16.46 17.21
CA ARG A 41 -2.80 15.28 17.43
C ARG A 41 -3.22 14.00 16.73
N ASP A 42 -4.40 13.94 16.10
CA ASP A 42 -4.75 12.78 15.28
C ASP A 42 -3.77 12.62 14.12
N ARG A 43 -3.31 11.39 13.92
CA ARG A 43 -2.50 10.99 12.75
C ARG A 43 -3.44 10.69 11.62
N VAL A 44 -3.22 11.28 10.44
CA VAL A 44 -4.16 11.19 9.31
C VAL A 44 -3.44 10.98 7.98
N ALA A 45 -4.01 10.14 7.12
CA ALA A 45 -3.83 10.21 5.68
C ALA A 45 -4.86 11.18 5.10
N VAL A 46 -4.55 11.73 3.93
CA VAL A 46 -5.33 12.79 3.29
C VAL A 46 -5.77 12.32 1.91
N GLU A 47 -7.07 12.42 1.62
CA GLU A 47 -7.57 12.37 0.25
C GLU A 47 -7.40 13.78 -0.36
N PRO A 48 -6.60 13.93 -1.43
CA PRO A 48 -6.30 15.21 -2.04
C PRO A 48 -7.45 15.77 -2.89
N GLY A 49 -8.40 14.94 -3.30
CA GLY A 49 -9.52 15.28 -4.17
C GLY A 49 -10.76 15.74 -3.39
N VAL A 50 -10.91 17.04 -3.19
CA VAL A 50 -12.09 17.62 -2.54
C VAL A 50 -13.27 17.70 -3.53
N THR A 51 -14.24 16.80 -3.37
CA THR A 51 -15.45 16.76 -4.22
C THR A 51 -16.61 17.62 -3.70
N CYS A 52 -17.61 17.84 -4.55
CA CYS A 52 -18.78 18.64 -4.19
C CYS A 52 -19.72 17.98 -3.17
N GLY A 53 -19.66 16.65 -3.01
CA GLY A 53 -20.47 15.88 -2.06
C GLY A 53 -21.97 15.79 -2.38
N ARG A 54 -22.40 16.37 -3.52
CA ARG A 54 -23.82 16.60 -3.87
C ARG A 54 -24.26 15.96 -5.19
N CYS A 55 -23.34 15.77 -6.14
CA CYS A 55 -23.68 15.21 -7.46
C CYS A 55 -23.97 13.71 -7.41
N SER A 56 -24.54 13.17 -8.50
CA SER A 56 -24.87 11.73 -8.63
C SER A 56 -23.66 10.82 -8.45
N TYR A 57 -22.48 11.24 -8.91
CA TYR A 57 -21.23 10.51 -8.72
C TYR A 57 -20.84 10.41 -7.24
N CYS A 58 -20.85 11.55 -6.52
CA CYS A 58 -20.63 11.58 -5.08
C CYS A 58 -21.65 10.72 -4.32
N LYS A 59 -22.94 10.83 -4.66
CA LYS A 59 -24.01 10.08 -3.98
C LYS A 59 -24.03 8.59 -4.30
N SER A 60 -23.41 8.16 -5.42
CA SER A 60 -23.28 6.75 -5.80
C SER A 60 -21.96 6.11 -5.37
N GLY A 61 -21.12 6.83 -4.60
CA GLY A 61 -19.82 6.34 -4.14
C GLY A 61 -18.69 6.44 -5.17
N ARG A 62 -18.97 6.93 -6.39
CA ARG A 62 -17.97 7.16 -7.45
C ARG A 62 -17.48 8.60 -7.44
N TYR A 63 -17.12 9.11 -6.27
CA TYR A 63 -16.84 10.53 -6.08
C TYR A 63 -15.63 11.01 -6.89
N ASN A 64 -14.69 10.12 -7.21
CA ASN A 64 -13.55 10.38 -8.10
C ASN A 64 -13.97 10.87 -9.49
N LEU A 65 -15.22 10.62 -9.92
CA LEU A 65 -15.81 11.13 -11.17
C LEU A 65 -16.54 12.47 -11.00
N CYS A 66 -16.43 13.12 -9.84
CA CYS A 66 -17.07 14.40 -9.60
C CYS A 66 -16.54 15.47 -10.59
N PRO A 67 -17.40 16.14 -11.37
CA PRO A 67 -16.95 17.16 -12.33
C PRO A 67 -16.40 18.41 -11.64
N ASP A 68 -16.79 18.64 -10.39
CA ASP A 68 -16.38 19.79 -9.57
C ASP A 68 -15.28 19.42 -8.57
N VAL A 69 -14.54 18.33 -8.79
CA VAL A 69 -13.43 17.95 -7.90
C VAL A 69 -12.34 19.02 -7.95
N VAL A 70 -11.85 19.40 -6.78
CA VAL A 70 -10.69 20.27 -6.60
C VAL A 70 -9.56 19.40 -6.05
N PHE A 71 -8.44 19.32 -6.77
CA PHE A 71 -7.39 18.35 -6.51
C PHE A 71 -6.06 19.06 -6.22
N MET A 72 -5.35 18.64 -5.18
CA MET A 72 -4.04 19.19 -4.81
C MET A 72 -3.01 19.05 -5.95
N ALA A 73 -2.10 20.02 -6.06
CA ALA A 73 -1.08 20.06 -7.12
C ALA A 73 -1.65 20.11 -8.56
N THR A 74 -2.91 20.52 -8.72
CA THR A 74 -3.54 20.78 -10.02
C THR A 74 -3.87 22.28 -10.12
N PRO A 75 -3.27 23.03 -11.07
CA PRO A 75 -3.51 24.47 -11.18
C PRO A 75 -5.00 24.85 -11.18
N PRO A 76 -5.41 25.86 -10.39
CA PRO A 76 -4.58 26.79 -9.60
C PRO A 76 -4.35 26.36 -8.14
N VAL A 77 -4.57 25.09 -7.80
CA VAL A 77 -4.59 24.59 -6.42
C VAL A 77 -3.22 24.04 -6.04
N ASP A 78 -2.63 24.63 -5.01
CA ASP A 78 -1.38 24.17 -4.42
C ASP A 78 -1.47 22.74 -3.87
N GLY A 79 -0.32 22.09 -3.84
CA GLY A 79 -0.10 20.76 -3.30
C GLY A 79 0.38 20.74 -1.86
N ALA A 80 0.93 19.58 -1.50
CA ALA A 80 1.26 19.17 -0.15
C ALA A 80 2.74 19.33 0.25
N TRP A 81 3.63 19.73 -0.66
CA TRP A 81 5.06 19.91 -0.36
C TRP A 81 5.32 21.21 0.41
N THR A 82 4.76 21.28 1.60
CA THR A 82 4.79 22.39 2.55
C THR A 82 4.64 21.83 3.97
N GLU A 83 5.05 22.60 4.99
CA GLU A 83 4.93 22.17 6.39
C GLU A 83 3.46 22.10 6.86
N TYR A 84 2.56 22.86 6.23
CA TYR A 84 1.15 22.94 6.62
C TYR A 84 0.24 23.05 5.39
N VAL A 85 -0.85 22.29 5.40
CA VAL A 85 -1.93 22.35 4.41
C VAL A 85 -3.29 22.36 5.10
N ALA A 86 -4.24 23.12 4.55
CA ALA A 86 -5.62 23.13 5.02
C ALA A 86 -6.47 22.20 4.17
N VAL A 87 -7.15 21.25 4.82
CA VAL A 87 -7.98 20.24 4.15
C VAL A 87 -9.37 20.18 4.78
N ARG A 88 -10.39 19.88 3.98
CA ARG A 88 -11.74 19.62 4.51
C ARG A 88 -11.71 18.35 5.34
N SER A 89 -12.25 18.42 6.56
CA SER A 89 -12.12 17.34 7.55
C SER A 89 -12.64 15.99 7.08
N ASP A 90 -13.64 15.97 6.19
CA ASP A 90 -14.24 14.73 5.67
C ASP A 90 -13.32 13.94 4.72
N PHE A 91 -12.15 14.51 4.38
CA PHE A 91 -11.10 13.89 3.57
C PHE A 91 -9.84 13.56 4.39
N LEU A 92 -9.98 13.55 5.71
CA LEU A 92 -8.95 13.11 6.63
C LEU A 92 -9.31 11.74 7.19
N PHE A 93 -8.40 10.78 7.03
CA PHE A 93 -8.58 9.40 7.46
C PHE A 93 -7.59 9.10 8.56
N ARG A 94 -8.08 8.79 9.76
CA ARG A 94 -7.21 8.50 10.91
C ARG A 94 -6.38 7.24 10.65
N LEU A 95 -5.09 7.35 10.91
CA LEU A 95 -4.14 6.26 10.84
C LEU A 95 -4.11 5.50 12.17
N PRO A 96 -4.02 4.15 12.14
CA PRO A 96 -3.65 3.37 13.33
C PRO A 96 -2.28 3.79 13.87
N ASP A 97 -2.06 3.61 15.17
CA ASP A 97 -0.80 4.00 15.81
C ASP A 97 0.40 3.20 15.27
N GLU A 98 0.16 1.97 14.80
CA GLU A 98 1.17 1.07 14.26
C GLU A 98 1.59 1.39 12.82
N MET A 99 0.76 2.13 12.07
CA MET A 99 1.04 2.48 10.68
C MET A 99 1.98 3.69 10.63
N SER A 100 3.03 3.68 9.82
CA SER A 100 3.93 4.83 9.64
C SER A 100 3.30 5.96 8.80
N PHE A 101 3.93 7.14 8.76
CA PHE A 101 3.42 8.21 7.87
C PHE A 101 3.74 7.95 6.40
N GLU A 102 4.86 7.28 6.13
CA GLU A 102 5.23 6.82 4.80
C GLU A 102 4.18 5.83 4.28
N GLU A 103 3.78 4.84 5.09
CA GLU A 103 2.69 3.92 4.76
C GLU A 103 1.37 4.65 4.55
N GLY A 104 1.06 5.63 5.40
CA GLY A 104 -0.14 6.46 5.27
C GLY A 104 -0.17 7.29 3.98
N ALA A 105 0.97 7.83 3.55
CA ALA A 105 1.08 8.61 2.31
C ALA A 105 0.92 7.74 1.06
N LEU A 106 1.31 6.46 1.13
CA LEU A 106 1.15 5.49 0.04
C LEU A 106 -0.31 5.05 -0.17
N VAL A 107 -1.22 5.29 0.79
CA VAL A 107 -2.63 4.91 0.66
C VAL A 107 -3.29 5.56 -0.57
N ASP A 108 -2.86 6.78 -0.90
CA ASP A 108 -3.41 7.54 -2.03
C ASP A 108 -2.80 7.17 -3.39
N ALA A 109 -1.69 6.41 -3.39
CA ALA A 109 -0.99 6.03 -4.62
C ALA A 109 -1.75 4.98 -5.48
N GLU A 110 -3.04 4.74 -5.20
CA GLU A 110 -3.90 3.72 -5.82
C GLU A 110 -3.15 2.39 -6.03
N LEU A 111 -2.30 2.01 -5.07
CA LEU A 111 -1.48 0.82 -5.19
C LEU A 111 -2.38 -0.41 -5.14
N ASP A 112 -2.49 -1.11 -6.27
CA ASP A 112 -2.97 -2.47 -6.29
C ASP A 112 -1.95 -3.37 -5.58
N ILE A 113 -2.14 -3.58 -4.28
CA ILE A 113 -1.34 -4.53 -3.50
C ILE A 113 -1.84 -5.94 -3.83
N TYR A 114 -1.20 -6.60 -4.78
CA TYR A 114 -1.39 -8.03 -5.04
C TYR A 114 -0.63 -8.86 -3.99
N GLY A 115 -1.24 -9.04 -2.82
CA GLY A 115 -0.79 -10.04 -1.86
C GLY A 115 -1.25 -11.44 -2.26
N VAL A 116 -0.36 -12.43 -2.23
CA VAL A 116 -0.79 -13.84 -2.20
C VAL A 116 -1.09 -14.21 -0.76
N PHE A 117 -2.37 -14.16 -0.38
CA PHE A 117 -2.82 -14.64 0.93
C PHE A 117 -2.87 -16.17 0.95
N ARG A 118 -1.70 -16.81 0.98
CA ARG A 118 -1.59 -18.25 1.17
C ARG A 118 -1.39 -18.52 2.67
N TYR A 119 -2.47 -18.94 3.33
CA TYR A 119 -2.47 -19.73 4.57
C TYR A 119 -2.56 -19.03 5.94
N ALA A 120 -3.51 -18.11 6.15
CA ALA A 120 -3.89 -17.79 7.54
C ALA A 120 -4.72 -18.93 8.16
N ASN A 121 -4.39 -19.33 9.39
CA ASN A 121 -5.14 -20.30 10.22
C ASN A 121 -5.31 -21.73 9.65
N THR A 122 -4.52 -22.13 8.64
CA THR A 122 -4.75 -23.40 7.92
C THR A 122 -4.05 -24.61 8.54
N TYR A 123 -3.16 -24.41 9.53
CA TYR A 123 -2.25 -25.47 9.98
C TYR A 123 -2.20 -25.76 11.49
N PRO A 124 -3.29 -25.65 12.28
CA PRO A 124 -3.23 -25.98 13.71
C PRO A 124 -2.78 -27.43 13.95
N ALA A 125 -3.18 -28.37 13.09
CA ALA A 125 -2.73 -29.76 13.15
C ALA A 125 -1.24 -29.93 12.82
N ALA A 126 -0.71 -29.19 11.84
CA ALA A 126 0.72 -29.25 11.52
C ALA A 126 1.55 -28.64 12.65
N ILE A 127 1.11 -27.52 13.24
CA ILE A 127 1.76 -26.89 14.42
C ILE A 127 1.80 -27.87 15.59
N GLN A 128 0.68 -28.54 15.89
CA GLN A 128 0.61 -29.56 16.93
C GLN A 128 1.52 -30.77 16.62
N MET A 129 1.64 -31.15 15.35
CA MET A 129 2.58 -32.21 14.93
C MET A 129 4.04 -31.79 15.14
N LEU A 130 4.41 -30.55 14.78
CA LEU A 130 5.77 -30.02 14.97
C LEU A 130 6.16 -29.98 16.45
N GLN A 131 5.24 -29.55 17.32
CA GLN A 131 5.43 -29.52 18.77
C GLN A 131 5.66 -30.91 19.37
N ASN A 132 5.00 -31.94 18.83
CA ASN A 132 5.04 -33.31 19.37
C ASN A 132 6.12 -34.21 18.74
N LYS A 133 6.60 -33.91 17.53
CA LYS A 133 7.52 -34.77 16.74
C LYS A 133 8.90 -34.15 16.48
N GLY A 134 9.39 -33.29 17.37
CA GLY A 134 10.52 -32.35 17.24
C GLY A 134 11.88 -32.80 16.67
N SER A 135 12.00 -33.92 15.97
CA SER A 135 13.20 -34.37 15.27
C SER A 135 12.98 -34.98 13.87
N ARG A 136 11.77 -35.38 13.46
CA ARG A 136 11.52 -36.07 12.16
C ARG A 136 11.10 -35.17 10.98
N ILE A 137 11.08 -33.85 11.18
CA ILE A 137 10.64 -32.91 10.14
C ILE A 137 11.65 -32.83 9.00
N ARG A 138 12.94 -33.02 9.31
CA ARG A 138 14.01 -33.08 8.31
C ARG A 138 13.80 -34.23 7.33
N ASP A 139 13.20 -35.33 7.78
CA ASP A 139 12.92 -36.51 6.95
C ASP A 139 11.89 -36.23 5.82
N ILE A 140 11.16 -35.10 5.89
CA ILE A 140 10.23 -34.68 4.82
C ILE A 140 10.99 -34.03 3.66
N ILE A 141 12.18 -33.46 3.92
CA ILE A 141 13.06 -32.91 2.90
C ILE A 141 13.70 -34.10 2.16
N THR A 142 13.25 -34.35 0.94
CA THR A 142 13.74 -35.49 0.16
C THR A 142 14.98 -35.13 -0.65
N HIS A 143 15.15 -33.85 -1.02
CA HIS A 143 16.27 -33.38 -1.81
C HIS A 143 16.68 -31.97 -1.41
N GLU A 144 17.98 -31.72 -1.41
CA GLU A 144 18.59 -30.43 -1.11
C GLU A 144 19.51 -30.04 -2.28
N PHE A 145 19.45 -28.77 -2.67
CA PHE A 145 20.23 -28.21 -3.76
C PHE A 145 20.82 -26.87 -3.34
N SER A 146 21.95 -26.50 -3.93
CA SER A 146 22.46 -25.12 -3.90
C SER A 146 21.69 -24.26 -4.92
N LEU A 147 21.87 -22.94 -4.85
CA LEU A 147 21.15 -22.01 -5.73
C LEU A 147 21.53 -22.15 -7.20
N ASP A 148 22.78 -22.50 -7.49
CA ASP A 148 23.29 -22.75 -8.84
C ASP A 148 22.66 -23.99 -9.50
N GLN A 149 22.09 -24.90 -8.71
CA GLN A 149 21.41 -26.10 -9.20
C GLN A 149 19.88 -25.92 -9.34
N ILE A 150 19.37 -24.69 -9.32
CA ILE A 150 17.92 -24.42 -9.30
C ILE A 150 17.15 -25.03 -10.47
N GLU A 151 17.75 -25.07 -11.67
CA GLU A 151 17.10 -25.66 -12.85
C GLU A 151 16.90 -27.17 -12.67
N GLU A 152 17.92 -27.88 -12.17
CA GLU A 152 17.85 -29.31 -11.85
C GLU A 152 16.81 -29.58 -10.74
N ALA A 153 16.82 -28.74 -9.69
CA ALA A 153 15.88 -28.85 -8.58
C ALA A 153 14.42 -28.73 -9.03
N ILE A 154 14.12 -27.75 -9.91
CA ILE A 154 12.78 -27.54 -10.47
C ILE A 154 12.37 -28.71 -11.35
N GLU A 155 13.26 -29.18 -12.23
CA GLU A 155 12.95 -30.27 -13.14
C GLU A 155 12.73 -31.61 -12.39
N LEU A 156 13.52 -31.88 -11.35
CA LEU A 156 13.33 -33.02 -10.46
C LEU A 156 11.96 -32.94 -9.75
N ALA A 157 11.62 -31.79 -9.17
CA ALA A 157 10.33 -31.60 -8.50
C ALA A 157 9.14 -31.76 -9.46
N ARG A 158 9.33 -31.43 -10.74
CA ARG A 158 8.29 -31.55 -11.77
C ARG A 158 8.09 -32.99 -12.25
N THR A 159 9.19 -33.73 -12.40
CA THR A 159 9.23 -35.04 -13.10
C THR A 159 9.23 -36.23 -12.15
N GLN A 160 9.87 -36.15 -10.98
CA GLN A 160 10.02 -37.26 -10.05
C GLN A 160 9.02 -37.17 -8.89
N ARG A 161 7.72 -37.08 -9.19
CA ARG A 161 6.67 -36.81 -8.18
C ARG A 161 6.52 -37.91 -7.13
N ASP A 162 6.94 -39.14 -7.43
CA ASP A 162 6.85 -40.27 -6.52
C ASP A 162 7.96 -40.28 -5.45
N THR A 163 9.05 -39.57 -5.69
CA THR A 163 10.22 -39.48 -4.78
C THR A 163 10.46 -38.05 -4.26
N SER A 164 9.83 -37.04 -4.85
CA SER A 164 9.95 -35.63 -4.44
C SER A 164 8.78 -35.18 -3.56
N VAL A 165 8.98 -35.20 -2.23
CA VAL A 165 8.01 -34.70 -1.26
C VAL A 165 8.28 -33.23 -0.95
N LYS A 166 9.54 -32.89 -0.62
CA LYS A 166 9.96 -31.51 -0.38
C LYS A 166 11.39 -31.34 -0.88
N VAL A 167 11.52 -30.53 -1.93
CA VAL A 167 12.81 -30.09 -2.47
C VAL A 167 13.14 -28.73 -1.83
N MET A 168 14.35 -28.59 -1.28
CA MET A 168 14.83 -27.37 -0.63
C MET A 168 16.04 -26.79 -1.37
N ILE A 169 16.06 -25.48 -1.52
CA ILE A 169 17.20 -24.74 -2.10
C ILE A 169 17.84 -23.94 -0.97
N TYR A 170 19.16 -24.08 -0.80
CA TYR A 170 19.94 -23.35 0.20
C TYR A 170 20.90 -22.37 -0.48
N PRO A 171 20.58 -21.06 -0.50
CA PRO A 171 21.37 -20.05 -1.23
C PRO A 171 22.81 -19.83 -0.76
N HIS A 172 23.16 -20.36 0.41
CA HIS A 172 24.43 -20.12 1.08
C HIS A 172 25.23 -21.39 1.37
N GLN A 173 24.75 -22.56 0.92
CA GLN A 173 25.58 -23.74 0.88
C GLN A 173 26.44 -23.63 -0.38
N ASN A 174 27.65 -23.10 -0.22
CA ASN A 174 28.67 -23.28 -1.25
C ASN A 174 28.93 -24.79 -1.38
N ALA A 175 28.98 -25.28 -2.62
CA ALA A 175 29.28 -26.66 -2.97
C ALA A 175 30.56 -27.19 -2.30
#